data_AF-A0A9W8PVW8-F1
#
_entry.id   AF-A0A9W8PVW8-F1
#
_cell.length_a   1.000
_cell.length_b   1.000
_cell.length_c   1.000
_cell.angle_alpha   90.00
_cell.angle_beta   90.00
_cell.angle_gamma   90.00
#
_symmetry.space_group_name_H-M   'P 1'
#
loop_
_entity.id
_entity.type
_entity.pdbx_description
1 polymer ?
#
loop_
_entity_poly.entity_id
_entity_poly.type
_entity_poly.pdbx_seq_one_letter_code
_entity_poly.pdbx_strand_id
1 'polypeptide(L)'
;MSKKIFLSFLDEIPDDKLKGFPPRSGQVTLYTQKEKDGQNYRLDKQGLTSDKYHNLQIQANKQAKSTSVRKQAPRTVATVLVLEDSDAEVTPAQVRNAFKRSYNNDGSVEKLGTAPKSKKEDDTKNK
;
A
#
# COMPACT_ATOMS: atom_id res chain seq x y z
N MET A 1 7.10 -6.89 19.33
CA MET A 1 6.52 -8.12 18.75
C MET A 1 5.67 -7.91 17.50
N SER A 2 5.29 -6.68 17.14
CA SER A 2 4.36 -6.42 16.03
C SER A 2 4.95 -6.58 14.61
N LYS A 3 6.27 -6.42 14.44
CA LYS A 3 6.94 -6.48 13.12
C LYS A 3 6.84 -7.86 12.46
N LYS A 4 6.98 -8.96 13.20
CA LYS A 4 6.85 -10.32 12.63
C LYS A 4 5.44 -10.57 12.10
N ILE A 5 4.41 -10.20 12.86
CA ILE A 5 3.01 -10.37 12.47
C ILE A 5 2.71 -9.53 11.22
N PHE A 6 3.21 -8.29 11.17
CA PHE A 6 3.07 -7.43 10.00
C PHE A 6 3.78 -7.99 8.76
N LEU A 7 5.00 -8.52 8.92
CA LEU A 7 5.72 -9.16 7.81
C LEU A 7 4.98 -10.40 7.30
N SER A 8 4.52 -11.27 8.21
CA SER A 8 3.69 -12.43 7.84
C SER A 8 2.42 -12.00 7.11
N PHE A 9 1.75 -10.93 7.54
CA PHE A 9 0.61 -10.38 6.84
C PHE A 9 0.98 -9.90 5.42
N LEU A 10 2.10 -9.21 5.24
CA LEU A 10 2.56 -8.78 3.92
C LEU A 10 2.86 -9.94 2.97
N ASP A 11 3.45 -11.02 3.48
CA ASP A 11 3.70 -12.24 2.70
C ASP A 11 2.42 -13.04 2.43
N GLU A 12 1.38 -12.89 3.25
CA GLU A 12 0.07 -13.51 3.06
C GLU A 12 -0.77 -12.80 1.98
N ILE A 13 -0.57 -11.50 1.76
CA ILE A 13 -1.29 -10.75 0.72
C ILE A 13 -0.86 -11.27 -0.66
N PRO A 14 -1.78 -11.82 -1.46
CA PRO A 14 -1.45 -12.30 -2.80
C PRO A 14 -1.08 -11.13 -3.72
N ASP A 15 -0.16 -11.38 -4.63
CA ASP A 15 0.37 -10.40 -5.58
C ASP A 15 -0.72 -9.76 -6.44
N ASP A 16 -1.77 -10.51 -6.77
CA ASP A 16 -2.94 -10.03 -7.51
C ASP A 16 -3.71 -8.91 -6.78
N LYS A 17 -3.60 -8.82 -5.46
CA LYS A 17 -4.20 -7.73 -4.67
C LYS A 17 -3.30 -6.50 -4.58
N LEU A 18 -2.04 -6.65 -5.00
CA LEU A 18 -1.03 -5.59 -5.07
C LEU A 18 -0.76 -5.13 -6.51
N LYS A 19 -1.45 -5.72 -7.50
CA LYS A 19 -1.46 -5.32 -8.91
C LYS A 19 -2.88 -4.96 -9.35
N GLY A 20 -3.02 -4.04 -10.31
CA GLY A 20 -4.30 -3.77 -10.98
C GLY A 20 -5.39 -3.24 -10.03
N PHE A 21 -5.04 -2.30 -9.13
CA PHE A 21 -6.00 -1.70 -8.22
C PHE A 21 -7.19 -1.16 -9.01
N PRO A 22 -8.43 -1.45 -8.58
CA PRO A 22 -9.60 -1.03 -9.34
C PRO A 22 -9.64 0.51 -9.39
N PRO A 23 -9.91 1.12 -10.57
CA PRO A 23 -9.98 2.58 -10.75
C PRO A 23 -11.14 3.23 -9.98
N ARG A 24 -11.99 2.42 -9.32
CA ARG A 24 -13.11 2.91 -8.50
C ARG A 24 -12.64 3.93 -7.46
N SER A 25 -13.19 5.12 -7.57
CA SER A 25 -13.12 6.22 -6.61
C SER A 25 -13.90 5.85 -5.35
N GLY A 26 -13.28 5.11 -4.44
CA GLY A 26 -13.92 4.72 -3.19
C GLY A 26 -12.99 3.97 -2.26
N GLN A 27 -13.32 4.01 -0.97
CA GLN A 27 -12.65 3.19 0.01
C GLN A 27 -13.06 1.72 -0.18
N VAL A 28 -12.10 0.83 -0.38
CA VAL A 28 -12.36 -0.62 -0.50
C VAL A 28 -11.31 -1.41 0.25
N THR A 29 -11.75 -2.38 1.04
CA THR A 29 -10.85 -3.35 1.66
C THR A 29 -10.39 -4.34 0.59
N LEU A 30 -9.10 -4.32 0.26
CA LEU A 30 -8.51 -5.19 -0.77
C LEU A 30 -8.23 -6.58 -0.22
N TYR A 31 -7.76 -6.66 1.02
CA TYR A 31 -7.38 -7.91 1.67
C TYR A 31 -7.49 -7.78 3.18
N THR A 32 -7.98 -8.83 3.85
CA THR A 32 -7.98 -8.93 5.31
C THR A 32 -7.26 -10.21 5.69
N GLN A 33 -6.44 -10.16 6.73
CA GLN A 33 -5.71 -11.35 7.20
C GLN A 33 -6.69 -12.47 7.56
N LYS A 34 -6.35 -13.72 7.24
CA LYS A 34 -7.22 -14.87 7.54
C LYS A 34 -7.49 -15.02 9.04
N GLU A 35 -8.69 -15.52 9.37
CA GLU A 35 -9.11 -15.79 10.74
C GLU A 35 -8.22 -16.78 11.50
N LYS A 36 -7.58 -17.72 10.78
CA LYS A 36 -6.65 -18.68 11.40
C LYS A 36 -5.52 -18.01 12.17
N ASP A 37 -5.01 -16.88 11.66
CA ASP A 37 -3.95 -16.08 12.28
C ASP A 37 -4.50 -14.90 13.10
N GLY A 38 -5.82 -14.72 13.10
CA GLY A 38 -6.53 -13.82 14.00
C GLY A 38 -6.88 -12.43 13.46
N GLN A 39 -7.10 -12.29 12.14
CA GLN A 39 -7.52 -11.03 11.48
C GLN A 39 -6.81 -9.78 12.02
N ASN A 40 -5.49 -9.81 12.18
CA ASN A 40 -4.81 -8.74 12.90
C ASN A 40 -4.78 -7.45 12.07
N TYR A 41 -4.55 -7.58 10.77
CA TYR A 41 -4.41 -6.46 9.85
C TYR A 41 -5.37 -6.56 8.67
N ARG A 42 -5.70 -5.40 8.10
CA ARG A 42 -6.44 -5.27 6.84
C ARG A 42 -5.75 -4.25 5.94
N LEU A 43 -5.77 -4.54 4.65
CA LEU A 43 -5.32 -3.68 3.57
C LEU A 43 -6.54 -2.98 2.99
N ASP A 44 -6.63 -1.68 3.24
CA ASP A 44 -7.67 -0.80 2.72
C ASP A 44 -7.07 0.11 1.64
N LYS A 45 -7.78 0.27 0.54
CA LYS A 45 -7.54 1.35 -0.43
C LYS A 45 -8.47 2.49 -0.03
N GLN A 46 -7.96 3.66 0.33
CA GLN A 46 -8.78 4.81 0.75
C GLN A 46 -9.42 5.55 -0.44
N GLY A 47 -8.83 5.42 -1.63
CA GLY A 47 -9.31 6.05 -2.86
C GLY A 47 -8.17 6.37 -3.81
N LEU A 48 -8.46 7.22 -4.80
CA LEU A 48 -7.49 7.82 -5.69
C LEU A 48 -7.20 9.25 -5.22
N THR A 49 -5.93 9.62 -5.13
CA THR A 49 -5.54 11.02 -4.88
C THR A 49 -5.70 11.85 -6.16
N SER A 50 -5.76 13.17 -6.02
CA SER A 50 -5.81 14.09 -7.18
C SER A 50 -4.63 13.89 -8.14
N ASP A 51 -3.51 13.40 -7.64
CA ASP A 51 -2.31 13.08 -8.40
C ASP A 51 -2.31 11.67 -9.04
N LYS A 52 -3.48 11.00 -9.13
CA LYS A 52 -3.63 9.63 -9.64
C LYS A 52 -2.89 8.55 -8.84
N TYR A 53 -2.66 8.74 -7.54
CA TYR A 53 -2.09 7.68 -6.71
C TYR A 53 -3.20 6.92 -5.99
N HIS A 54 -3.18 5.59 -6.08
CA HIS A 54 -3.92 4.71 -5.20
C HIS A 54 -3.35 4.80 -3.79
N ASN A 55 -4.15 5.30 -2.85
CA ASN A 55 -3.76 5.36 -1.45
C ASN A 55 -4.09 4.05 -0.75
N LEU A 56 -3.06 3.23 -0.54
CA LEU A 56 -3.14 1.94 0.13
C LEU A 56 -2.68 2.08 1.57
N GLN A 57 -3.50 1.61 2.50
CA GLN A 57 -3.28 1.71 3.93
C GLN A 57 -3.45 0.36 4.56
N ILE A 58 -2.49 -0.01 5.42
CA ILE A 58 -2.64 -1.16 6.30
C ILE A 58 -3.13 -0.64 7.64
N GLN A 59 -4.32 -1.07 8.03
CA GLN A 59 -4.93 -0.72 9.31
C GLN A 59 -4.95 -1.93 10.24
N ALA A 60 -4.71 -1.68 11.52
CA ALA A 60 -4.91 -2.68 12.56
C ALA A 60 -6.42 -2.89 12.79
N ASN A 61 -6.84 -4.15 12.91
CA ASN A 61 -8.24 -4.50 13.14
C ASN A 61 -8.59 -4.53 14.64
N LYS A 62 -9.75 -4.00 15.02
CA LYS A 62 -10.26 -4.07 16.41
C LYS A 62 -10.66 -5.49 16.82
N GLN A 63 -10.92 -6.36 15.85
CA GLN A 63 -11.20 -7.78 16.07
C GLN A 63 -9.95 -8.66 16.07
N ALA A 64 -8.75 -8.06 16.06
CA ALA A 64 -7.49 -8.79 16.11
C ALA A 64 -7.42 -9.74 17.32
N LYS A 65 -6.92 -10.96 17.11
CA LYS A 65 -6.64 -11.91 18.20
C LYS A 65 -5.52 -11.41 19.11
N SER A 66 -4.55 -10.68 18.54
CA SER A 66 -3.49 -10.04 19.31
C SER A 66 -3.99 -8.78 20.03
N THR A 67 -3.88 -8.75 21.36
CA THR A 67 -4.23 -7.59 22.18
C THR A 67 -3.38 -6.35 21.84
N SER A 68 -2.13 -6.53 21.43
CA SER A 68 -1.26 -5.44 20.98
C SER A 68 -1.80 -4.79 19.71
N VAL A 69 -2.32 -5.57 18.77
CA VAL A 69 -2.89 -5.06 17.52
C VAL A 69 -4.26 -4.42 17.77
N ARG A 70 -5.08 -4.99 18.66
CA ARG A 70 -6.33 -4.33 19.11
C ARG A 70 -6.10 -2.95 19.71
N LYS A 71 -5.03 -2.78 20.50
CA LYS A 71 -4.66 -1.48 21.09
C LYS A 71 -4.18 -0.47 20.03
N GLN A 72 -3.59 -0.97 18.94
CA GLN A 72 -3.22 -0.13 17.80
C GLN A 72 -4.43 0.19 16.92
N ALA A 73 -5.44 -0.67 16.85
CA ALA A 73 -6.64 -0.42 16.06
C ALA A 73 -7.45 0.78 16.61
N PRO A 74 -7.98 1.67 15.74
CA PRO A 74 -8.04 1.59 14.27
C PRO A 74 -6.89 2.31 13.55
N ARG A 75 -5.73 2.50 14.21
CA ARG A 75 -4.62 3.27 13.66
C ARG A 75 -4.03 2.59 12.42
N THR A 76 -3.72 3.40 11.43
CA THR A 76 -2.96 3.00 10.25
C THR A 76 -1.52 2.74 10.66
N VAL A 77 -1.00 1.56 10.33
CA VAL A 77 0.38 1.16 10.65
C VAL A 77 1.33 1.36 9.48
N ALA A 78 0.81 1.42 8.25
CA ALA A 78 1.60 1.70 7.07
C ALA A 78 0.73 2.29 5.96
N THR A 79 1.30 3.24 5.20
CA THR A 79 0.63 3.94 4.09
C THR A 79 1.54 3.96 2.87
N VAL A 80 1.02 3.54 1.72
CA VAL A 80 1.72 3.50 0.45
C VAL A 80 0.83 4.11 -0.63
N LEU A 81 1.38 5.06 -1.40
CA LEU A 81 0.74 5.66 -2.55
C LEU A 81 1.30 5.02 -3.82
N VAL A 82 0.45 4.39 -4.64
CA VAL A 82 0.88 3.75 -5.90
C VAL A 82 0.26 4.47 -7.09
N LEU A 83 1.08 4.98 -8.01
CA LEU A 83 0.59 5.69 -9.20
C LEU A 83 -0.17 4.75 -10.17
N GLU A 84 -1.41 5.13 -10.55
CA GLU A 84 -2.34 4.35 -11.39
C GLU A 84 -1.89 4.22 -12.86
N ASP A 85 -1.04 5.12 -13.34
CA ASP A 85 -0.50 5.16 -14.71
C ASP A 85 1.04 5.26 -14.70
N SER A 86 1.71 4.54 -13.80
CA SER A 86 3.18 4.59 -13.80
C SER A 86 3.76 3.91 -15.03
N ASP A 87 4.71 4.59 -15.68
CA ASP A 87 5.47 4.07 -16.83
C ASP A 87 6.23 2.78 -16.48
N ALA A 88 6.64 2.67 -15.21
CA ALA A 88 7.17 1.43 -14.64
C ALA A 88 6.04 0.67 -13.94
N GLU A 89 5.70 -0.53 -14.42
CA GLU A 89 4.77 -1.43 -13.74
C GLU A 89 5.22 -1.62 -12.29
N VAL A 90 4.44 -1.06 -11.34
CA VAL A 90 4.75 -1.19 -9.93
C VAL A 90 4.55 -2.64 -9.54
N THR A 91 5.66 -3.30 -9.19
CA THR A 91 5.61 -4.71 -8.81
C THR A 91 5.13 -4.86 -7.36
N PRO A 92 4.40 -5.95 -7.02
CA PRO A 92 4.00 -6.28 -5.65
C PRO A 92 5.17 -6.28 -4.68
N ALA A 93 6.34 -6.73 -5.13
CA ALA A 93 7.56 -6.71 -4.35
C ALA A 93 7.94 -5.28 -3.92
N GLN A 94 7.80 -4.28 -4.80
CA GLN A 94 8.01 -2.87 -4.47
C GLN A 94 6.97 -2.38 -3.47
N VAL A 95 5.69 -2.72 -3.66
CA VAL A 95 4.61 -2.36 -2.73
C VAL A 95 4.86 -2.95 -1.34
N ARG A 96 5.22 -4.22 -1.26
CA ARG A 96 5.60 -4.89 0.00
C ARG A 96 6.80 -4.21 0.65
N ASN A 97 7.83 -3.87 -0.11
CA ASN A 97 9.00 -3.18 0.43
C ASN A 97 8.67 -1.76 0.91
N ALA A 98 7.81 -1.03 0.21
CA ALA A 98 7.31 0.26 0.67
C ALA A 98 6.52 0.13 1.96
N PHE A 99 5.62 -0.86 2.07
CA PHE A 99 4.93 -1.12 3.33
C PHE A 99 5.89 -1.48 4.47
N LYS A 100 6.94 -2.27 4.21
CA LYS A 100 8.00 -2.56 5.19
C LYS A 100 8.72 -1.29 5.64
N ARG A 101 9.05 -0.38 4.70
CA ARG A 101 9.71 0.90 5.00
C ARG A 101 8.81 1.82 5.80
N SER A 102 7.59 2.03 5.33
CA SER A 102 6.53 2.80 6.01
C SER A 102 6.35 2.34 7.45
N TYR A 103 6.21 1.04 7.67
CA TYR A 103 6.08 0.46 9.00
C TYR A 103 7.30 0.68 9.91
N ASN A 104 8.52 0.64 9.35
CA ASN A 104 9.73 0.93 10.12
C ASN A 104 9.89 2.43 10.45
N ASN A 105 9.26 3.31 9.68
CA ASN A 105 9.21 4.75 9.89
C ASN A 105 7.89 5.18 10.56
N ASP A 106 7.37 4.37 11.47
CA ASP A 106 6.16 4.68 12.26
C ASP A 106 4.90 5.02 11.44
N GLY A 107 4.78 4.43 10.24
CA GLY A 107 3.65 4.60 9.34
C GLY A 107 3.80 5.75 8.33
N SER A 108 5.04 6.11 7.96
CA SER A 108 5.31 7.15 6.96
C SER A 108 4.64 6.85 5.62
N VAL A 109 4.31 7.90 4.85
CA VAL A 109 3.70 7.75 3.53
C VAL A 109 4.79 7.48 2.50
N GLU A 110 4.85 6.26 1.98
CA GLU A 110 5.79 5.90 0.91
C GLU A 110 5.11 6.05 -0.45
N LYS A 111 5.77 6.71 -1.41
CA LYS A 111 5.24 6.86 -2.78
C LYS A 111 5.94 5.90 -3.72
N LEU A 112 5.17 5.19 -4.53
CA LEU A 112 5.61 4.24 -5.53
C LEU A 112 5.04 4.59 -6.91
N GLY A 113 5.84 4.31 -7.93
CA GLY A 113 5.60 4.74 -9.29
C GLY A 113 6.41 5.98 -9.62
N THR A 114 6.94 6.01 -10.84
CA THR A 114 7.50 7.22 -11.44
C THR A 114 6.41 7.83 -12.29
N ALA A 115 6.19 9.14 -12.18
CA ALA A 115 5.35 9.86 -13.14
C ALA A 115 5.86 9.53 -14.55
N PRO A 116 4.97 9.26 -15.53
CA PRO A 116 5.41 9.14 -16.91
C PRO A 116 6.25 10.37 -17.20
N LYS A 117 7.49 10.17 -17.66
CA LYS A 117 8.29 11.27 -18.18
C LYS A 117 7.40 11.91 -19.24
N SER A 118 6.83 13.08 -18.94
CA SER A 118 6.40 14.00 -19.98
C SER A 118 7.55 13.98 -20.96
N LYS A 119 7.31 13.52 -22.20
CA LYS A 119 8.27 13.68 -23.28
C LYS A 119 8.76 15.11 -23.15
N LYS A 120 9.98 15.31 -22.67
CA LYS A 120 10.65 16.59 -22.90
C LYS A 120 10.70 16.62 -24.42
N GLU A 121 9.89 17.51 -24.98
CA GLU A 121 10.08 17.98 -26.34
C GLU A 121 11.58 18.09 -26.57
N ASP A 122 12.00 17.37 -27.59
CA ASP A 122 13.34 17.36 -28.10
C ASP A 122 13.69 18.81 -28.48
N ASP A 123 14.36 19.50 -27.57
CA ASP A 123 15.04 20.74 -27.85
C ASP A 123 16.21 20.38 -28.77
N THR A 124 15.95 20.32 -30.06
CA THR A 124 17.00 20.50 -31.07
C THR A 124 16.69 21.77 -31.86
N LYS A 125 16.88 22.89 -31.17
CA LYS A 125 17.11 24.19 -31.80
C LYS A 125 18.58 24.23 -32.24
N ASN A 126 18.84 24.08 -33.53
CA ASN A 126 19.83 24.84 -34.32
C ASN A 126 20.26 24.07 -35.57
N LYS A 127 19.91 24.58 -36.75
CA LYS A 127 20.92 25.05 -37.71
C LYS A 127 20.33 26.07 -38.65
#